data_AF-A0A9Q8CKA4-F1
#
_entry.id   AF-A0A9Q8CKA4-F1
#
_cell.length_a   1.000
_cell.length_b   1.000
_cell.length_c   1.000
_cell.angle_alpha   90.00
_cell.angle_beta   90.00
_cell.angle_gamma   90.00
#
_symmetry.space_group_name_H-M   'P 1'
#
loop_
_entity.id
_entity.type
_entity.pdbx_description
1 polymer ?
#
loop_
_entity_poly.entity_id
_entity_poly.type
_entity_poly.pdbx_seq_one_letter_code
_entity_poly.pdbx_strand_id
1 'polypeptide(L)'
;MKPLKRIIYGIKVITKSGAKRQEMYNVVYYYFVQAVKKDEYVALNEDIYNKISYPEDAIRYLDIISCEEIDSADSDYYLYEYLYLSEDIKLFHIKEMVVYKLDEVVY
;
A
#
# COMPACT_ATOMS: atom_id res chain seq x y z
N MET A 1 8.94 25.29 -9.39
CA MET A 1 8.24 24.15 -8.75
C MET A 1 9.29 23.31 -8.04
N LYS A 2 8.97 22.73 -6.88
CA LYS A 2 9.92 21.96 -6.05
C LYS A 2 10.08 20.56 -6.66
N PRO A 3 11.30 20.01 -6.75
CA PRO A 3 11.49 18.65 -7.22
C PRO A 3 11.02 17.68 -6.12
N LEU A 4 9.93 16.97 -6.40
CA LEU A 4 9.31 16.03 -5.49
C LEU A 4 9.41 14.60 -6.01
N LYS A 5 9.32 13.66 -5.09
CA LYS A 5 9.22 12.22 -5.37
C LYS A 5 7.97 11.66 -4.73
N ARG A 6 7.24 10.83 -5.47
CA ARG A 6 6.11 10.05 -4.98
C ARG A 6 6.60 8.70 -4.50
N ILE A 7 6.23 8.34 -3.28
CA ILE A 7 6.42 7.00 -2.74
C ILE A 7 5.05 6.35 -2.59
N ILE A 8 4.89 5.16 -3.17
CA ILE A 8 3.69 4.34 -3.00
C ILE A 8 4.05 3.16 -2.10
N TYR A 9 3.38 3.10 -0.94
CA TYR A 9 3.44 1.96 -0.04
C TYR A 9 2.27 1.02 -0.29
N GLY A 10 2.49 -0.27 -0.13
CA GLY A 10 1.45 -1.29 -0.20
C GLY A 10 1.40 -2.09 1.10
N ILE A 11 0.23 -2.13 1.73
CA ILE A 11 -0.04 -3.07 2.82
C ILE A 11 -0.93 -4.18 2.28
N LYS A 12 -0.42 -5.41 2.28
CA LYS A 12 -1.19 -6.62 1.99
C LYS A 12 -1.65 -7.26 3.28
N VAL A 13 -2.95 -7.38 3.46
CA VAL A 13 -3.60 -8.07 4.59
C VAL A 13 -4.25 -9.34 4.07
N ILE A 14 -3.95 -10.48 4.70
CA ILE A 14 -4.46 -11.80 4.33
C ILE A 14 -5.23 -12.37 5.53
N THR A 15 -6.50 -12.69 5.36
CA THR A 15 -7.36 -13.29 6.37
C THR A 15 -7.96 -14.59 5.87
N LYS A 16 -8.03 -15.61 6.73
CA LYS A 16 -8.63 -16.90 6.38
C LYS A 16 -10.16 -16.77 6.47
N SER A 17 -10.86 -17.01 5.36
CA SER A 17 -12.31 -16.76 5.26
C SER A 17 -13.16 -18.02 5.09
N GLY A 18 -12.56 -19.21 5.08
CA GLY A 18 -13.25 -20.47 4.80
C GLY A 18 -13.46 -21.40 6.00
N ALA A 19 -14.56 -22.17 5.96
CA ALA A 19 -14.73 -23.38 6.77
C ALA A 19 -13.65 -24.42 6.41
N LYS A 20 -13.32 -25.33 7.34
CA LYS A 20 -12.19 -26.31 7.31
C LYS A 20 -11.94 -27.11 6.01
N ARG A 21 -12.81 -27.07 4.99
CA ARG A 21 -12.71 -27.87 3.76
C ARG A 21 -12.46 -27.08 2.47
N GLN A 22 -12.54 -25.75 2.48
CA GLN A 22 -12.12 -24.90 1.35
C GLN A 22 -11.29 -23.75 1.92
N GLU A 23 -9.98 -23.79 1.75
CA GLU A 23 -9.09 -22.74 2.21
C GLU A 23 -9.22 -21.53 1.29
N MET A 24 -10.17 -20.67 1.62
CA MET A 24 -10.34 -19.34 1.02
C MET A 24 -9.56 -18.33 1.86
N TYR A 25 -8.82 -17.47 1.18
CA TYR A 25 -8.13 -16.33 1.77
C TYR A 25 -8.71 -15.05 1.19
N ASN A 26 -9.16 -14.15 2.06
CA ASN A 26 -9.45 -12.78 1.67
C ASN A 26 -8.14 -12.00 1.73
N VAL A 27 -7.81 -11.34 0.62
CA VAL A 27 -6.61 -10.53 0.49
C VAL A 27 -7.03 -9.11 0.19
N VAL A 28 -6.65 -8.18 1.06
CA VAL A 28 -6.90 -6.74 0.88
C VAL A 28 -5.56 -6.03 0.74
N TYR A 29 -5.42 -5.24 -0.33
CA TYR A 29 -4.29 -4.36 -0.53
C TYR A 29 -4.71 -2.93 -0.24
N TYR A 30 -3.97 -2.26 0.65
CA TYR A 30 -4.11 -0.83 0.93
C TYR A 30 -2.90 -0.11 0.36
N TYR A 31 -3.13 0.80 -0.59
CA TYR A 31 -2.08 1.59 -1.20
C TYR A 31 -2.09 3.01 -0.63
N PHE A 32 -0.94 3.39 -0.09
CA PHE A 32 -0.70 4.68 0.52
C PHE A 32 0.29 5.48 -0.32
N VAL A 33 0.11 6.79 -0.36
CA VAL A 33 0.98 7.71 -1.07
C VAL A 33 1.58 8.73 -0.11
N GLN A 34 2.85 9.02 -0.32
CA GLN A 34 3.58 10.11 0.33
C GLN A 34 4.34 10.89 -0.74
N ALA A 35 4.43 12.20 -0.57
CA ALA A 35 5.29 13.06 -1.37
C ALA A 35 6.46 13.55 -0.50
N VAL A 36 7.68 13.40 -1.00
CA VAL A 36 8.92 13.80 -0.32
C VAL A 36 9.81 14.61 -1.25
N LYS A 37 10.86 15.24 -0.73
CA LYS A 37 11.86 15.88 -1.59
C LYS A 37 12.64 14.82 -2.38
N LYS A 38 13.08 15.19 -3.58
CA LYS A 38 13.83 14.30 -4.48
C LYS A 38 15.01 13.57 -3.82
N ASP A 39 15.78 14.27 -2.98
CA ASP A 39 17.00 13.74 -2.35
C ASP A 39 16.77 13.25 -0.90
N GLU A 40 15.51 13.10 -0.49
CA GLU A 40 15.15 12.69 0.86
C GLU A 40 15.17 11.17 1.00
N TYR A 41 15.86 10.67 2.03
CA TYR A 41 15.86 9.26 2.38
C TYR A 41 14.62 8.95 3.21
N VAL A 42 13.86 7.95 2.78
CA VAL A 42 12.67 7.50 3.51
C VAL A 42 12.86 6.05 3.92
N ALA A 43 12.68 5.79 5.21
CA ALA A 43 12.64 4.45 5.76
C ALA A 43 11.19 3.99 5.88
N LEU A 44 10.96 2.69 5.66
CA LEU A 44 9.69 2.05 5.97
C LEU A 44 9.43 2.13 7.47
N ASN A 45 8.33 2.78 7.86
CA ASN A 45 7.87 2.84 9.24
C ASN A 45 6.62 1.94 9.40
N GLU A 46 6.69 0.97 10.33
CA GLU A 46 5.57 0.09 10.66
C GLU A 46 4.36 0.82 11.26
N ASP A 47 4.52 2.06 11.76
CA ASP A 47 3.40 2.88 12.24
C ASP A 47 2.31 3.10 11.17
N ILE A 48 2.63 2.93 9.89
CA ILE A 48 1.65 2.97 8.80
C ILE A 48 0.54 1.92 8.98
N TYR A 49 0.80 0.81 9.69
CA TYR A 49 -0.21 -0.17 10.05
C TYR A 49 -1.33 0.42 10.91
N ASN A 50 -1.08 1.50 11.66
CA ASN A 50 -2.09 2.16 12.48
C ASN A 50 -3.12 2.93 11.64
N LYS A 51 -2.87 3.12 10.34
CA LYS A 51 -3.80 3.80 9.41
C LYS A 51 -4.87 2.86 8.84
N ILE A 52 -4.81 1.56 9.13
CA ILE A 52 -5.80 0.58 8.67
C ILE A 52 -6.23 -0.34 9.82
N SER A 53 -7.46 -0.86 9.72
CA SER A 53 -7.98 -1.87 10.64
C SER A 53 -7.99 -3.23 9.95
N TYR A 54 -7.55 -4.27 10.66
CA TYR A 54 -7.57 -5.65 10.18
C TYR A 54 -7.78 -6.62 11.36
N PRO A 55 -8.27 -7.86 11.11
CA PRO A 55 -8.41 -8.88 12.14
C PRO A 55 -7.09 -9.23 12.82
N GLU A 56 -7.13 -9.64 14.09
CA GLU A 56 -5.94 -9.99 14.88
C GLU A 56 -5.16 -11.19 14.30
N ASP A 57 -5.86 -12.11 13.63
CA ASP A 57 -5.27 -13.30 13.00
C ASP A 57 -4.77 -13.04 11.56
N ALA A 58 -4.83 -11.80 11.09
CA ALA A 58 -4.41 -11.45 9.74
C ALA A 58 -2.89 -11.51 9.58
N ILE A 59 -2.45 -12.09 8.47
CA ILE A 59 -1.04 -11.96 8.04
C ILE A 59 -0.90 -10.65 7.29
N ARG A 60 0.08 -9.84 7.68
CA ARG A 60 0.32 -8.51 7.11
C ARG A 60 1.71 -8.39 6.51
N TYR A 61 1.81 -7.75 5.34
CA TYR A 61 3.06 -7.42 4.67
C TYR A 61 3.02 -5.95 4.26
N LEU A 62 4.11 -5.23 4.51
CA LEU A 62 4.29 -3.83 4.11
C LEU A 62 5.50 -3.75 3.19
N ASP A 63 5.36 -3.05 2.07
CA ASP A 63 6.44 -2.86 1.11
C ASP A 63 6.33 -1.51 0.38
N ILE A 64 7.42 -1.06 -0.24
CA ILE A 64 7.45 0.06 -1.18
C ILE A 64 7.19 -0.49 -2.58
N ILE A 65 6.06 -0.09 -3.16
CA ILE A 65 5.60 -0.57 -4.48
C ILE A 65 6.20 0.26 -5.61
N SER A 66 6.35 1.57 -5.41
CA SER A 66 6.94 2.47 -6.40
C SER A 66 7.57 3.69 -5.71
N CYS A 67 8.60 4.23 -6.37
CA CYS A 67 9.35 5.39 -5.91
C CYS A 67 9.78 6.21 -7.15
N GLU A 68 8.92 7.15 -7.57
CA GLU A 68 9.03 7.87 -8.85
C GLU A 68 9.18 9.37 -8.64
N GLU A 69 9.98 10.02 -9.49
CA GLU A 69 10.01 11.48 -9.54
C GLU A 69 8.68 12.03 -10.08
N ILE A 70 8.27 13.18 -9.58
CA ILE A 70 7.05 13.87 -10.01
C ILE A 70 7.47 15.00 -10.94
N ASP A 71 6.95 15.03 -12.18
CA ASP A 71 7.24 16.13 -13.08
C ASP A 71 6.41 17.35 -12.64
N SER A 72 7.05 18.51 -12.62
CA SER A 72 6.38 19.79 -12.46
C SER A 72 5.34 20.08 -13.54
N ALA A 73 5.44 19.46 -14.72
CA ALA A 73 4.45 19.58 -15.78
C ALA A 73 3.25 18.64 -15.58
N ASP A 74 3.30 17.69 -14.64
CA ASP A 74 2.21 16.75 -14.39
C ASP A 74 0.98 17.47 -13.87
N SER A 75 -0.20 17.09 -14.40
CA SER A 75 -1.48 17.71 -14.04
C SER A 75 -1.84 17.56 -12.56
N ASP A 76 -1.28 16.56 -11.88
CA ASP A 76 -1.49 16.27 -10.46
C ASP A 76 -0.34 16.75 -9.56
N TYR A 77 0.65 17.50 -10.07
CA TYR A 77 1.77 18.01 -9.27
C TYR A 77 1.31 18.75 -8.00
N TYR A 78 0.31 19.63 -8.09
CA TYR A 78 -0.17 20.41 -6.95
C TYR A 78 -0.79 19.55 -5.84
N LEU A 79 -1.32 18.37 -6.18
CA LEU A 79 -1.80 17.42 -5.19
C LEU A 79 -0.63 16.88 -4.35
N TYR A 80 0.50 16.56 -4.99
CA TYR A 80 1.68 16.09 -4.27
C TYR A 80 2.39 17.20 -3.52
N GLU A 81 2.37 18.43 -4.03
CA GLU A 81 2.88 19.58 -3.27
C GLU A 81 2.08 19.78 -1.98
N TYR A 82 0.74 19.65 -2.04
CA TYR A 82 -0.10 19.67 -0.85
C TYR A 82 0.20 18.51 0.10
N LEU A 83 0.34 17.28 -0.42
CA LEU A 83 0.70 16.10 0.39
C LEU A 83 2.04 16.30 1.09
N TYR A 84 3.04 16.82 0.38
CA TYR A 84 4.36 17.13 0.92
C TYR A 84 4.26 18.15 2.06
N LEU A 85 3.49 19.23 1.88
CA LEU A 85 3.29 20.25 2.92
C LEU A 85 2.52 19.74 4.14
N SER A 86 1.65 18.73 3.96
CA SER A 86 0.91 18.12 5.06
C SER A 86 1.74 17.12 5.87
N GLU A 87 2.90 16.70 5.34
CA GLU A 87 3.76 15.63 5.89
C GLU A 87 3.02 14.32 6.19
N ASP A 88 1.85 14.12 5.57
CA ASP A 88 0.99 12.97 5.83
C ASP A 88 1.11 11.90 4.74
N ILE A 89 0.88 10.66 5.15
CA ILE A 89 0.76 9.50 4.27
C ILE A 89 -0.73 9.22 4.08
N LYS A 90 -1.22 9.32 2.83
CA LYS A 90 -2.65 9.21 2.51
C LYS A 90 -2.98 7.89 1.84
N LEU A 91 -4.07 7.27 2.26
CA LEU A 91 -4.66 6.14 1.53
C LEU A 91 -5.27 6.67 0.22
N PHE A 92 -4.92 6.07 -0.91
CA PHE A 92 -5.45 6.48 -2.22
C PHE A 92 -6.13 5.35 -2.99
N HIS A 93 -5.84 4.09 -2.66
CA HIS A 93 -6.49 2.96 -3.31
C HIS A 93 -6.61 1.74 -2.39
N ILE A 94 -7.74 1.05 -2.47
CA ILE A 94 -7.97 -0.25 -1.83
C ILE A 94 -8.33 -1.24 -2.93
N LYS A 95 -7.73 -2.43 -2.88
CA LYS A 95 -8.08 -3.55 -3.76
C LYS A 95 -8.37 -4.80 -2.94
N GLU A 96 -9.56 -5.35 -3.11
CA GLU A 96 -9.97 -6.60 -2.49
C GLU A 96 -9.91 -7.76 -3.49
N MET A 97 -9.45 -8.91 -3.03
CA MET A 97 -9.37 -10.14 -3.80
C MET A 97 -9.70 -11.33 -2.91
N VAL A 98 -10.37 -12.33 -3.48
CA VAL A 98 -10.54 -13.65 -2.86
C VAL A 98 -9.59 -14.61 -3.57
N VAL A 99 -8.75 -15.31 -2.80
CA VAL A 99 -7.81 -16.29 -3.32
C VAL A 99 -8.23 -17.68 -2.84
N TYR A 100 -8.34 -18.60 -3.79
CA TYR A 100 -8.61 -20.00 -3.52
C TYR A 100 -7.29 -20.76 -3.49
N LYS A 101 -7.15 -21.71 -2.57
CA LYS A 101 -6.10 -22.72 -2.67
C LYS A 101 -6.31 -23.50 -3.97
N LEU A 102 -5.31 -23.49 -4.86
CA LEU A 102 -5.24 -24.44 -5.95
C LEU A 102 -5.19 -25.82 -5.32
N ASP A 103 -6.22 -26.65 -5.55
CA ASP A 103 -6.10 -28.08 -5.27
C ASP A 103 -4.85 -28.57 -6.01
N GLU A 104 -3.99 -29.30 -5.30
CA GLU A 104 -2.71 -29.77 -5.82
C GLU A 104 -2.90 -30.34 -7.24
N VAL A 105 -2.23 -29.75 -8.24
CA VAL A 105 -2.17 -30.35 -9.56
C VAL A 105 -1.36 -31.63 -9.40
N VAL A 106 -2.06 -32.74 -9.19
CA VAL A 106 -1.46 -34.07 -9.13
C VAL A 106 -0.94 -34.38 -10.54
N TYR A 107 0.38 -34.28 -10.72
CA TYR A 107 1.07 -34.80 -11.90
C TYR A 107 1.20 -36.31 -11.83
#